data_AF-A0A453R595-F1
#
_entry.id   AF-A0A453R595-F1
#
_cell.length_a   1.000
_cell.length_b   1.000
_cell.length_c   1.000
_cell.angle_alpha   90.00
_cell.angle_beta   90.00
_cell.angle_gamma   90.00
#
_symmetry.space_group_name_H-M   'P 1'
#
loop_
_entity.id
_entity.type
_entity.pdbx_description
1 polymer ?
#
loop_
_entity_poly.entity_id
_entity_poly.type
_entity_poly.pdbx_seq_one_letter_code
_entity_poly.pdbx_strand_id
1 'polypeptide(L)'
;MAGGKEPIEVKFRLFDGTDIGPNKYDPATTVTALKEFVLARWPQDKDIIPKTLNDVKLINAGRILENNKTLAESRVPVGEVPGGVITMHVVVRPPQSDKSVDPLPNAQ
;
A
#
# COMPACT_ATOMS: atom_id res chain seq x y z
N MET A 1 -22.92 22.49 -8.37
CA MET A 1 -22.82 21.87 -7.03
C MET A 1 -21.79 20.76 -7.10
N ALA A 2 -20.53 21.03 -6.74
CA ALA A 2 -19.49 20.01 -6.75
C ALA A 2 -19.74 19.06 -5.56
N GLY A 3 -20.30 17.89 -5.83
CA GLY A 3 -20.47 16.80 -4.86
C GLY A 3 -19.13 16.16 -4.51
N GLY A 4 -18.18 16.95 -3.99
CA GLY A 4 -16.89 16.47 -3.55
C GLY A 4 -17.08 15.63 -2.30
N LYS A 5 -16.89 14.32 -2.41
CA LYS A 5 -16.82 13.44 -1.24
C LYS A 5 -15.73 13.96 -0.31
N GLU A 6 -15.99 13.96 0.99
CA GLU A 6 -15.04 14.43 2.00
C GLU A 6 -13.69 13.70 1.87
N PRO A 7 -12.55 14.40 2.05
CA PRO A 7 -11.25 13.79 1.96
C PRO A 7 -11.09 12.74 3.07
N ILE A 8 -10.45 11.63 2.71
CA ILE A 8 -10.25 10.51 3.61
C ILE A 8 -8.87 10.64 4.23
N GLU A 9 -8.80 10.60 5.55
CA GLU A 9 -7.54 10.67 6.27
C GLU A 9 -6.94 9.26 6.42
N VAL A 10 -5.72 9.08 5.94
CA VAL A 10 -5.03 7.79 5.91
C VAL A 10 -3.65 7.93 6.53
N LYS A 11 -3.25 6.93 7.33
CA LYS A 11 -1.86 6.71 7.74
C LYS A 11 -1.40 5.31 7.35
N PHE A 12 -0.10 5.18 7.11
CA PHE A 12 0.52 3.95 6.63
C PHE A 12 1.41 3.35 7.69
N ARG A 13 1.00 2.21 8.26
CA ARG A 13 1.76 1.48 9.25
C ARG A 13 2.82 0.61 8.60
N LEU A 14 4.06 0.80 9.01
CA LEU A 14 5.22 0.04 8.56
C LEU A 14 5.43 -1.22 9.44
N PHE A 15 6.38 -2.07 9.04
CA PHE A 15 6.66 -3.36 9.68
C PHE A 15 7.17 -3.24 11.13
N ASP A 16 7.76 -2.10 11.49
CA ASP A 16 8.28 -1.80 12.82
C ASP A 16 7.23 -1.11 13.72
N GLY A 17 6.01 -0.94 13.23
CA GLY A 17 4.91 -0.27 13.93
C GLY A 17 4.91 1.25 13.80
N THR A 18 5.92 1.85 13.13
CA THR A 18 5.91 3.29 12.82
C THR A 18 4.88 3.61 11.74
N ASP A 19 4.43 4.87 11.71
CA ASP A 19 3.40 5.31 10.76
C ASP A 19 3.95 6.44 9.85
N ILE A 20 3.67 6.38 8.55
CA ILE A 20 3.79 7.53 7.63
C ILE A 20 2.44 8.24 7.56
N GLY A 21 2.41 9.53 7.88
CA GLY A 21 1.18 10.34 7.95
C GLY A 21 0.72 10.62 9.38
N PRO A 22 -0.56 10.95 9.61
CA PRO A 22 -1.69 10.90 8.67
C PRO A 22 -1.63 11.98 7.56
N ASN A 23 -2.28 11.70 6.42
CA ASN A 23 -2.53 12.68 5.35
C ASN A 23 -3.95 12.52 4.80
N LYS A 24 -4.48 13.59 4.20
CA LYS A 24 -5.81 13.62 3.57
C LYS A 24 -5.70 13.32 2.09
N TYR A 25 -6.52 12.39 1.61
CA TYR A 25 -6.56 11.95 0.22
C TYR A 25 -7.95 12.13 -0.37
N ASP A 26 -8.01 12.48 -1.65
CA ASP A 26 -9.27 12.48 -2.37
C ASP A 26 -9.81 11.04 -2.50
N PRO A 27 -11.12 10.80 -2.34
CA PRO A 27 -11.69 9.46 -2.48
C PRO A 27 -11.47 8.81 -3.85
N ALA A 28 -11.22 9.58 -4.90
CA ALA A 28 -10.85 9.09 -6.23
C ALA A 28 -9.36 8.76 -6.39
N THR A 29 -8.52 9.03 -5.37
CA THR A 29 -7.09 8.68 -5.40
C THR A 29 -6.93 7.18 -5.61
N THR A 30 -6.14 6.76 -6.59
CA THR A 30 -5.90 5.33 -6.85
C THR A 30 -4.94 4.73 -5.84
N VAL A 31 -5.04 3.42 -5.65
CA VAL A 31 -4.09 2.66 -4.81
C VAL A 31 -2.66 2.79 -5.35
N THR A 32 -2.47 2.89 -6.67
CA THR A 32 -1.16 3.20 -7.26
C THR A 32 -0.59 4.51 -6.75
N ALA A 33 -1.37 5.60 -6.76
CA ALA A 33 -0.91 6.90 -6.28
C ALA A 33 -0.58 6.87 -4.77
N LEU A 34 -1.34 6.10 -3.97
CA LEU A 34 -1.01 5.90 -2.55
C LEU A 34 0.33 5.18 -2.37
N LYS A 35 0.62 4.16 -3.20
CA LYS A 35 1.91 3.46 -3.18
C LYS A 35 3.07 4.37 -3.59
N GLU A 36 2.88 5.21 -4.59
CA GLU A 36 3.87 6.22 -5.01
C GLU A 36 4.19 7.17 -3.87
N PHE A 37 3.16 7.62 -3.16
CA PHE A 37 3.33 8.48 -1.99
C PHE A 37 4.13 7.79 -0.87
N VAL A 38 3.80 6.53 -0.57
CA VAL A 38 4.54 5.73 0.43
C VAL A 38 6.00 5.55 0.01
N LEU A 39 6.25 5.25 -1.26
CA LEU A 39 7.60 5.10 -1.81
C LEU A 39 8.40 6.40 -1.69
N ALA A 40 7.80 7.54 -2.04
CA ALA A 40 8.44 8.85 -1.98
C ALA A 40 8.71 9.34 -0.54
N ARG A 41 7.90 8.90 0.43
CA ARG A 41 8.05 9.26 1.85
C ARG A 41 8.67 8.15 2.69
N TRP A 42 9.27 7.15 2.05
CA TRP A 42 9.87 6.04 2.77
C TRP A 42 11.02 6.53 3.66
N PRO A 43 11.04 6.18 4.96
CA PRO A 43 12.11 6.59 5.86
C PRO A 43 13.45 5.98 5.42
N GLN A 44 14.48 6.80 5.32
CA GLN A 44 15.80 6.40 4.79
C GLN A 44 16.63 5.60 5.82
N ASP A 45 16.21 5.59 7.09
CA ASP A 45 16.82 4.88 8.21
C ASP A 45 16.37 3.41 8.32
N LYS A 46 15.55 2.89 7.39
CA LYS A 46 15.08 1.50 7.42
C LYS A 46 15.99 0.58 6.63
N ASP A 47 16.27 -0.61 7.18
CA ASP A 47 16.98 -1.69 6.50
C ASP A 47 16.25 -2.19 5.23
N ILE A 48 14.92 -2.16 5.25
CA ILE A 48 14.08 -2.59 4.12
C ILE A 48 13.61 -1.36 3.36
N ILE A 49 14.12 -1.19 2.14
CA ILE A 49 13.80 -0.05 1.26
C ILE A 49 13.11 -0.59 0.00
N PRO A 50 11.82 -0.26 -0.24
CA PRO A 50 11.16 -0.59 -1.50
C PRO A 50 11.82 0.20 -2.63
N LYS A 51 12.08 -0.48 -3.76
CA LYS A 51 12.71 0.16 -4.93
C LYS A 51 11.67 0.56 -5.97
N THR A 52 10.58 -0.21 -6.03
CA THR A 52 9.52 -0.08 -7.03
C THR A 52 8.15 -0.19 -6.37
N LEU A 53 7.11 0.24 -7.09
CA LEU A 53 5.72 0.09 -6.66
C LEU A 53 5.29 -1.37 -6.44
N ASN A 54 5.93 -2.31 -7.14
CA ASN A 54 5.64 -3.74 -7.02
C ASN A 54 6.15 -4.33 -5.70
N ASP A 55 7.17 -3.71 -5.11
CA ASP A 55 7.70 -4.11 -3.80
C ASP A 55 6.71 -3.75 -2.68
N VAL A 56 5.81 -2.79 -2.92
CA VAL A 56 4.86 -2.27 -1.93
C VAL A 56 3.49 -2.92 -2.08
N LYS A 57 2.99 -3.50 -0.98
CA LYS A 57 1.59 -3.94 -0.84
C LYS A 57 0.91 -3.13 0.25
N LEU A 58 -0.27 -2.61 -0.07
CA LEU A 58 -1.15 -1.93 0.89
C LEU A 58 -2.22 -2.91 1.35
N ILE A 59 -2.44 -2.96 2.66
CA ILE A 59 -3.45 -3.83 3.28
C ILE A 59 -4.39 -2.96 4.11
N ASN A 60 -5.69 -3.08 3.85
CA ASN A 60 -6.75 -2.44 4.63
C ASN A 60 -7.74 -3.50 5.12
N ALA A 61 -8.08 -3.48 6.41
CA ALA A 61 -9.03 -4.43 7.04
C ALA A 61 -8.81 -5.90 6.62
N GLY A 62 -7.54 -6.33 6.58
CA GLY A 62 -7.16 -7.71 6.21
C GLY A 62 -7.17 -8.02 4.70
N ARG A 63 -7.44 -7.04 3.83
CA ARG A 63 -7.43 -7.21 2.37
C ARG A 63 -6.27 -6.46 1.72
N ILE A 64 -5.56 -7.14 0.81
CA ILE A 64 -4.56 -6.48 -0.05
C ILE A 64 -5.31 -5.64 -1.08
N LEU A 65 -4.90 -4.38 -1.24
CA LEU A 65 -5.53 -3.44 -2.16
C LEU A 65 -5.01 -3.60 -3.59
N GLU A 66 -5.91 -3.48 -4.56
CA GLU A 66 -5.64 -3.59 -5.99
C GLU A 66 -5.27 -2.22 -6.58
N ASN A 67 -4.21 -2.16 -7.38
CA ASN A 67 -3.64 -0.91 -7.92
C ASN A 67 -4.63 -0.06 -8.73
N ASN A 68 -5.55 -0.71 -9.45
CA ASN A 68 -6.54 -0.09 -10.32
C ASN A 68 -7.77 0.44 -9.58
N LYS A 69 -7.93 0.14 -8.29
CA LYS A 69 -9.04 0.64 -7.48
C LYS A 69 -8.74 2.02 -6.90
N THR A 70 -9.79 2.79 -6.69
CA THR A 70 -9.72 4.04 -5.91
C THR A 70 -9.72 3.76 -4.41
N LEU A 71 -9.35 4.77 -3.62
CA LEU A 71 -9.41 4.74 -2.17
C LEU A 71 -10.85 4.50 -1.71
N ALA A 72 -11.83 5.14 -2.33
CA ALA A 72 -13.25 4.93 -2.04
C ALA A 72 -13.70 3.48 -2.26
N GLU A 73 -13.24 2.83 -3.33
CA GLU A 73 -13.56 1.43 -3.63
C GLU A 73 -12.79 0.43 -2.76
N SER A 74 -11.66 0.86 -2.22
CA SER A 74 -10.77 0.06 -1.36
C SER A 74 -11.11 0.15 0.13
N ARG A 75 -12.05 1.02 0.49
CA ARG A 75 -12.59 1.13 1.85
C ARG A 75 -13.47 -0.05 2.19
N VAL A 76 -13.49 -0.39 3.47
CA VAL A 76 -14.30 -1.49 3.98
C VAL A 76 -15.34 -0.92 4.95
N PRO A 77 -16.64 -1.07 4.67
CA PRO A 77 -17.69 -0.44 5.47
C PRO A 77 -17.76 -0.95 6.91
N VAL A 78 -17.13 -2.09 7.23
CA VAL A 78 -17.09 -2.63 8.61
C VAL A 78 -15.85 -2.14 9.36
N GLY A 79 -16.08 -1.45 10.49
CA GLY A 79 -15.02 -0.99 11.40
C GLY A 79 -14.47 0.41 11.14
N GLU A 80 -14.90 1.08 10.07
CA GLU A 80 -14.52 2.48 9.82
C GLU A 80 -15.44 3.44 10.57
N VAL A 81 -14.87 4.23 11.48
CA VAL A 81 -15.58 5.32 12.16
C VAL A 81 -15.66 6.52 11.21
N PRO A 82 -16.85 7.11 10.96
CA PRO A 82 -16.97 8.34 10.17
C PRO A 82 -16.05 9.44 10.71
N GLY A 83 -15.22 10.03 9.84
CA GLY A 83 -14.22 11.04 10.23
C GLY A 83 -12.97 10.49 10.93
N GLY A 84 -12.86 9.17 11.09
CA GLY A 84 -11.69 8.51 11.66
C GLY A 84 -10.54 8.36 10.67
N VAL A 85 -9.32 8.21 11.21
CA VAL A 85 -8.11 7.95 10.41
C VAL A 85 -8.05 6.47 10.03
N ILE A 86 -8.01 6.17 8.75
CA ILE A 86 -7.79 4.81 8.26
C ILE A 86 -6.31 4.46 8.44
N THR A 87 -6.04 3.33 9.10
CA THR A 87 -4.68 2.79 9.22
C THR A 87 -4.48 1.67 8.21
N MET A 88 -3.73 1.94 7.14
CA MET A 88 -3.34 0.94 6.15
C MET A 88 -2.00 0.34 6.51
N HIS A 89 -1.87 -0.98 6.44
CA HIS A 89 -0.58 -1.65 6.66
C HIS A 89 0.20 -1.69 5.35
N VAL A 90 1.50 -1.37 5.44
CA VAL A 90 2.44 -1.47 4.33
C VAL A 90 3.31 -2.69 4.52
N VAL A 91 3.34 -3.55 3.50
CA VAL A 91 4.27 -4.66 3.43
C VAL A 91 5.21 -4.41 2.28
N VAL A 92 6.51 -4.37 2.57
CA VAL A 92 7.55 -4.39 1.55
C VAL A 92 8.01 -5.81 1.37
N ARG A 93 7.79 -6.36 0.17
CA ARG A 93 8.40 -7.63 -0.21
C ARG A 93 9.65 -7.34 -1.04
N PRO A 94 10.78 -8.00 -0.77
CA PRO A 94 11.88 -8.03 -1.72
C PRO A 94 11.33 -8.55 -3.07
N PRO A 95 11.88 -8.10 -4.21
CA PRO A 95 11.57 -8.73 -5.48
C PRO A 95 11.83 -10.21 -5.32
N GLN A 96 10.78 -11.02 -5.41
CA GLN A 96 10.95 -12.46 -5.52
C GLN A 96 11.73 -12.62 -6.82
N SER A 97 13.00 -13.01 -6.72
CA SER A 97 13.69 -13.58 -7.86
C SER A 97 12.80 -14.73 -8.29
N ASP A 98 12.16 -14.57 -9.44
CA ASP A 98 11.46 -15.65 -10.11
C ASP A 98 12.55 -16.69 -10.36
N LYS A 99 12.68 -17.66 -9.46
CA LYS A 99 13.45 -18.87 -9.72
C LYS A 99 12.57 -19.74 -10.61
N SER A 100 12.33 -19.30 -11.84
CA SER A 100 12.17 -20.22 -12.96
C SER A 100 13.55 -20.86 -13.18
N VAL A 101 13.83 -21.91 -12.42
CA VAL A 101 14.92 -22.84 -12.72
C VAL A 101 14.35 -23.92 -13.64
N ASP A 102 14.38 -23.66 -14.93
CA ASP A 102 14.16 -24.67 -15.98
C ASP A 102 15.34 -24.59 -16.97
N PRO A 103 15.85 -25.66 -17.61
CA PRO A 103 15.71 -27.12 -17.41
C PRO A 103 17.07 -27.88 -17.27
N LEU A 104 17.02 -29.20 -17.05
CA LEU A 104 18.12 -30.19 -16.85
C LEU A 104 19.26 -30.16 -17.90
N PRO A 105 20.45 -30.73 -17.58
CA PRO A 105 20.83 -31.94 -18.32
C PRO A 105 21.47 -33.06 -17.47
N ASN A 106 21.25 -34.26 -17.99
CA ASN A 106 21.75 -35.59 -17.63
C ASN A 106 23.27 -35.67 -17.34
N ALA A 107 23.67 -36.43 -16.31
CA ALA A 107 24.94 -37.17 -16.15
C ALA A 107 24.92 -37.82 -14.74
N GLN A 108 25.20 -39.10 -14.48
CA GLN A 108 25.72 -40.23 -15.26
C GLN A 108 25.35 -41.51 -14.48
#